data_AF-A0A9E3FP86-F1
#
_entry.id   AF-A0A9E3FP86-F1
#
_cell.length_a   1.000
_cell.length_b   1.000
_cell.length_c   1.000
_cell.angle_alpha   90.00
_cell.angle_beta   90.00
_cell.angle_gamma   90.00
#
_symmetry.space_group_name_H-M   'P 1'
#
loop_
_entity.id
_entity.type
_entity.pdbx_description
1 polymer ?
#
loop_
_entity_poly.entity_id
_entity_poly.type
_entity_poly.pdbx_seq_one_letter_code
_entity_poly.pdbx_strand_id
1 'polypeptide(L)'
;MNDRDAPIALAPGQVTLDDLVQLLAGRAVLLDASFWPRIEAAANIVAKAAHADLPVYGINTGFGKLASARIAADQTTLLQRNLIVSHCCGVGPSTPEPIVRLMMALKIISLGRGASGVRREVIEQLQAMIIRGVCPLVPQQGSVGASGDLAPLAHMTAVMIGEGQALVDGQTVPGREALAAVG
;
A
#
# COMPACT_ATOMS: atom_id res chain seq x y z
N MET A 1 16.13 10.59 -22.05
CA MET A 1 15.93 9.84 -20.79
C MET A 1 17.10 8.92 -20.64
N ASN A 2 17.89 9.08 -19.57
CA ASN A 2 19.02 8.18 -19.33
C ASN A 2 18.46 6.83 -18.86
N ASP A 3 19.17 5.74 -19.13
CA ASP A 3 18.82 4.38 -18.68
C ASP A 3 18.69 4.26 -17.14
N ARG A 4 19.23 5.25 -16.42
CA ARG A 4 19.11 5.41 -14.96
C ARG A 4 17.74 5.90 -14.47
N ASP A 5 16.93 6.49 -15.35
CA ASP A 5 15.58 6.97 -15.01
C ASP A 5 14.52 5.88 -15.23
N ALA A 6 14.86 4.79 -15.94
CA ALA A 6 13.95 3.69 -16.18
C ALA A 6 13.63 2.94 -14.87
N PRO A 7 12.36 2.54 -14.63
CA PRO A 7 12.00 1.74 -13.48
C PRO A 7 12.80 0.43 -13.42
N ILE A 8 13.15 -0.03 -12.22
CA ILE A 8 13.73 -1.36 -12.01
C ILE A 8 12.64 -2.40 -11.80
N ALA A 9 12.69 -3.48 -12.57
CA ALA A 9 11.87 -4.66 -12.31
C ALA A 9 12.49 -5.47 -11.17
N LEU A 10 11.76 -5.69 -10.08
CA LEU A 10 12.24 -6.43 -8.93
C LEU A 10 11.46 -7.73 -8.74
N ALA A 11 12.20 -8.80 -8.48
CA ALA A 11 11.69 -10.12 -8.12
C ALA A 11 11.66 -10.28 -6.58
N PRO A 12 10.47 -10.33 -5.94
CA PRO A 12 10.35 -10.56 -4.51
C PRO A 12 11.15 -11.77 -4.02
N GLY A 13 11.97 -11.57 -2.98
CA GLY A 13 12.87 -12.59 -2.44
C GLY A 13 14.27 -12.62 -3.06
N GLN A 14 14.52 -11.82 -4.10
CA GLN A 14 15.86 -11.64 -4.72
C GLN A 14 16.34 -10.19 -4.67
N VAL A 15 15.58 -9.30 -4.01
CA VAL A 15 15.92 -7.86 -3.90
C VAL A 15 17.16 -7.68 -3.03
N THR A 16 18.14 -6.95 -3.55
CA THR A 16 19.42 -6.67 -2.89
C THR A 16 19.39 -5.32 -2.16
N LEU A 17 20.39 -5.05 -1.30
CA LEU A 17 20.55 -3.74 -0.69
C LEU A 17 20.85 -2.65 -1.74
N ASP A 18 21.58 -2.98 -2.80
CA ASP A 18 21.88 -2.05 -3.89
C ASP A 18 20.62 -1.62 -4.65
N ASP A 19 19.64 -2.53 -4.80
CA ASP A 19 18.32 -2.18 -5.33
C ASP A 19 17.63 -1.18 -4.41
N LEU A 20 17.63 -1.42 -3.09
CA LEU A 20 17.01 -0.52 -2.11
C LEU A 20 17.66 0.87 -2.10
N VAL A 21 18.99 0.94 -2.27
CA VAL A 21 19.70 2.22 -2.40
C VAL A 21 19.26 2.98 -3.64
N GLN A 22 19.08 2.30 -4.78
CA GLN A 22 18.57 2.93 -5.99
C GLN A 22 17.13 3.44 -5.83
N LEU A 23 16.27 2.67 -5.15
CA LEU A 23 14.90 3.10 -4.84
C LEU A 23 14.88 4.32 -3.92
N LEU A 24 15.73 4.33 -2.88
CA LEU A 24 15.89 5.48 -1.98
C LEU A 24 16.40 6.72 -2.73
N ALA A 25 17.25 6.54 -3.74
CA ALA A 25 17.72 7.61 -4.62
C ALA A 25 16.66 8.10 -5.64
N GLY A 26 15.45 7.55 -5.61
CA GLY A 26 14.32 8.01 -6.43
C GLY A 26 14.00 7.13 -7.64
N ARG A 27 14.73 6.03 -7.87
CA ARG A 27 14.42 5.11 -8.98
C ARG A 27 13.06 4.45 -8.75
N ALA A 28 12.22 4.40 -9.79
CA ALA A 28 10.91 3.76 -9.70
C ALA A 28 11.03 2.23 -9.69
N VAL A 29 10.04 1.56 -9.11
CA VAL A 29 9.96 0.09 -9.05
C VAL A 29 8.81 -0.43 -9.91
N LEU A 30 9.05 -1.54 -10.59
CA LEU A 30 8.04 -2.42 -11.17
C LEU A 30 8.20 -3.81 -10.56
N LEU A 31 7.08 -4.50 -10.37
CA LEU A 31 7.07 -5.91 -10.03
C LEU A 31 7.39 -6.72 -11.29
N ASP A 32 8.29 -7.69 -11.13
CA ASP A 32 8.53 -8.70 -12.17
C ASP A 32 7.23 -9.42 -12.54
N ALA A 33 6.90 -9.45 -13.84
CA ALA A 33 5.64 -9.96 -14.34
C ALA A 33 5.41 -11.46 -14.05
N SER A 34 6.48 -12.23 -13.83
CA SER A 34 6.39 -13.64 -13.44
C SER A 34 5.70 -13.87 -12.07
N PHE A 35 5.53 -12.82 -11.26
CA PHE A 35 4.85 -12.88 -9.96
C PHE A 35 3.34 -12.63 -10.05
N TRP A 36 2.80 -12.16 -11.17
CA TRP A 36 1.35 -11.90 -11.28
C TRP A 36 0.47 -13.15 -11.05
N PRO A 37 0.79 -14.33 -11.64
CA PRO A 37 -0.09 -15.51 -11.48
C PRO A 37 -0.30 -15.92 -10.02
N ARG A 38 0.75 -15.84 -9.18
CA ARG A 38 0.63 -16.20 -7.75
C ARG A 38 -0.13 -15.15 -6.93
N ILE A 39 -0.05 -13.88 -7.31
CA ILE A 39 -0.81 -12.79 -6.66
C ILE A 39 -2.28 -12.94 -6.97
N GLU A 40 -2.62 -13.18 -8.23
CA GLU A 40 -3.99 -13.41 -8.68
C GLU A 40 -4.59 -14.67 -8.03
N ALA A 41 -3.80 -15.75 -7.91
CA ALA A 41 -4.23 -16.95 -7.19
C ALA A 41 -4.54 -16.66 -5.70
N ALA A 42 -3.71 -15.89 -5.02
CA ALA A 42 -3.94 -15.49 -3.63
C ALA A 42 -5.16 -14.56 -3.48
N ALA A 43 -5.33 -13.62 -4.40
CA ALA A 43 -6.50 -12.72 -4.42
C ALA A 43 -7.80 -13.51 -4.59
N ASN A 44 -7.81 -14.54 -5.44
CA ASN A 44 -8.96 -15.42 -5.62
C ASN A 44 -9.31 -16.22 -4.36
N ILE A 45 -8.32 -16.57 -3.53
CA ILE A 45 -8.58 -17.22 -2.23
C ILE A 45 -9.29 -16.25 -1.28
N VAL A 46 -8.81 -15.01 -1.18
CA VAL A 46 -9.43 -13.97 -0.35
C VAL A 46 -10.84 -13.63 -0.83
N ALA A 47 -11.05 -13.52 -2.15
CA ALA A 47 -12.36 -13.27 -2.73
C ALA A 47 -13.36 -14.39 -2.37
N LYS A 48 -12.94 -15.66 -2.44
CA LYS A 48 -13.77 -16.80 -2.01
C LYS A 48 -14.06 -16.74 -0.50
N ALA A 49 -13.06 -16.43 0.32
CA ALA A 49 -13.21 -16.33 1.77
C ALA A 49 -14.17 -15.21 2.20
N ALA A 50 -14.19 -14.09 1.46
CA ALA A 50 -15.09 -12.96 1.73
C ALA A 50 -16.58 -13.32 1.57
N HIS A 51 -16.88 -14.35 0.79
CA HIS A 51 -18.25 -14.84 0.55
C HIS A 51 -18.55 -16.15 1.29
N ALA A 52 -17.61 -16.69 2.07
CA ALA A 52 -17.78 -17.94 2.81
C ALA A 52 -18.23 -17.70 4.26
N ASP A 53 -18.90 -18.69 4.85
CA ASP A 53 -19.34 -18.64 6.25
C ASP A 53 -18.18 -18.81 7.26
N LEU A 54 -17.04 -19.36 6.80
CA LEU A 54 -15.87 -19.60 7.63
C LEU A 54 -15.26 -18.27 8.09
N PRO A 55 -14.95 -18.09 9.40
CA PRO A 55 -14.34 -16.86 9.89
C PRO A 55 -12.93 -16.69 9.37
N VAL A 56 -12.66 -15.55 8.73
CA VAL A 56 -11.31 -15.15 8.35
C VAL A 56 -11.06 -13.72 8.80
N TYR A 57 -10.04 -13.57 9.66
CA TYR A 57 -9.68 -12.31 10.31
C TYR A 57 -9.48 -11.19 9.30
N GLY A 58 -10.16 -10.07 9.51
CA GLY A 58 -10.02 -8.87 8.67
C GLY A 58 -10.57 -8.99 7.25
N ILE A 59 -11.22 -10.12 6.92
CA ILE A 59 -11.96 -10.31 5.66
C ILE A 59 -13.46 -10.25 5.94
N ASN A 60 -14.00 -11.17 6.75
CA ASN A 60 -15.41 -11.23 7.14
C ASN A 60 -15.62 -11.13 8.67
N THR A 61 -14.61 -10.64 9.37
CA THR A 61 -14.66 -10.30 10.79
C THR A 61 -14.13 -8.89 11.03
N GLY A 62 -14.36 -8.35 12.23
CA GLY A 62 -13.71 -7.13 12.70
C GLY A 62 -12.20 -7.29 12.98
N PHE A 63 -11.60 -6.24 13.54
CA PHE A 63 -10.16 -6.14 13.83
C PHE A 63 -9.89 -6.01 15.33
N GLY A 64 -8.70 -6.44 15.77
CA GLY A 64 -8.27 -6.33 17.17
C GLY A 64 -9.29 -6.96 18.14
N LYS A 65 -9.80 -6.18 19.10
CA LYS A 65 -10.81 -6.64 20.07
C LYS A 65 -12.11 -7.14 19.41
N LEU A 66 -12.39 -6.73 18.18
CA LEU A 66 -13.58 -7.11 17.42
C LEU A 66 -13.32 -8.27 16.43
N ALA A 67 -12.19 -8.97 16.56
CA ALA A 67 -11.83 -10.11 15.70
C ALA A 67 -12.87 -11.24 15.68
N SER A 68 -13.67 -11.38 16.75
CA SER A 68 -14.74 -12.38 16.84
C SER A 68 -16.08 -11.92 16.27
N ALA A 69 -16.23 -10.62 15.96
CA ALA A 69 -17.47 -10.07 15.44
C ALA A 69 -17.55 -10.33 13.93
N ARG A 70 -18.64 -10.99 13.51
CA ARG A 70 -19.00 -11.21 12.10
C ARG A 70 -19.39 -9.91 11.42
N ILE A 71 -18.99 -9.76 10.17
CA ILE A 71 -19.34 -8.60 9.33
C ILE A 71 -20.10 -9.11 8.11
N ALA A 72 -21.25 -8.50 7.84
CA ALA A 72 -22.04 -8.81 6.66
C ALA A 72 -21.30 -8.38 5.38
N ALA A 73 -21.45 -9.15 4.30
CA ALA A 73 -20.68 -8.95 3.07
C ALA A 73 -20.84 -7.54 2.47
N ASP A 74 -22.05 -6.97 2.54
CA ASP A 74 -22.39 -5.62 2.08
C ASP A 74 -21.73 -4.49 2.91
N GLN A 75 -21.31 -4.79 4.14
CA GLN A 75 -20.64 -3.85 5.04
C GLN A 75 -19.10 -3.91 4.94
N THR A 76 -18.54 -4.91 4.26
CA THR A 76 -17.08 -5.12 4.20
C THR A 76 -16.34 -3.93 3.58
N THR A 77 -16.86 -3.33 2.51
CA THR A 77 -16.27 -2.14 1.88
C THR A 77 -16.19 -0.96 2.85
N LEU A 78 -17.29 -0.67 3.55
CA LEU A 78 -17.33 0.41 4.54
C LEU A 78 -16.37 0.12 5.72
N LEU A 79 -16.34 -1.13 6.17
CA LEU A 79 -15.41 -1.57 7.21
C LEU A 79 -13.95 -1.32 6.81
N GLN A 80 -13.54 -1.72 5.61
CA GLN A 80 -12.16 -1.52 5.13
C GLN A 80 -11.81 -0.04 5.01
N ARG A 81 -12.73 0.80 4.49
CA ARG A 81 -12.54 2.27 4.48
C ARG A 81 -12.34 2.81 5.90
N ASN A 82 -13.22 2.43 6.82
CA ASN A 82 -13.17 2.89 8.21
C ASN A 82 -11.91 2.40 8.93
N LEU A 83 -11.41 1.21 8.62
CA LEU A 83 -10.13 0.72 9.12
C LEU A 83 -9.02 1.70 8.75
N ILE A 84 -8.89 2.03 7.46
CA ILE A 84 -7.85 2.96 7.00
C ILE A 84 -7.98 4.32 7.68
N VAL A 85 -9.17 4.93 7.64
CA VAL A 85 -9.37 6.28 8.19
C VAL A 85 -9.14 6.32 9.70
N SER A 86 -9.64 5.32 10.46
CA SER A 86 -9.43 5.26 11.92
C SER A 86 -7.98 5.05 12.33
N HIS A 87 -7.16 4.46 11.46
CA HIS A 87 -5.74 4.22 11.71
C HIS A 87 -4.83 5.35 11.21
N CYS A 88 -5.39 6.39 10.59
CA CYS A 88 -4.66 7.63 10.26
C CYS A 88 -4.39 8.50 11.50
N CYS A 89 -3.89 7.89 12.58
CA CYS A 89 -3.60 8.52 13.86
C CYS A 89 -2.10 8.86 14.06
N GLY A 90 -1.32 8.81 12.97
CA GLY A 90 0.05 9.33 12.97
C GLY A 90 0.11 10.84 13.23
N VAL A 91 1.16 11.30 13.91
CA VAL A 91 1.37 12.70 14.33
C VAL A 91 2.82 13.15 14.09
N GLY A 92 3.06 14.45 14.27
CA GLY A 92 4.38 15.05 14.13
C GLY A 92 4.71 15.45 12.69
N PRO A 93 5.99 15.77 12.41
CA PRO A 93 6.42 16.17 11.07
C PRO A 93 6.24 15.04 10.07
N SER A 94 6.07 15.40 8.79
CA SER A 94 6.00 14.40 7.72
C SER A 94 7.35 13.71 7.54
N THR A 95 7.29 12.41 7.26
CA THR A 95 8.41 11.59 6.85
C THR A 95 8.98 12.12 5.53
N PRO A 96 10.31 12.21 5.36
CA PRO A 96 10.94 12.64 4.11
C PRO A 96 10.47 11.81 2.91
N GLU A 97 10.23 12.46 1.77
CA GLU A 97 9.75 11.82 0.54
C GLU A 97 10.55 10.57 0.14
N PRO A 98 11.91 10.57 0.12
CA PRO A 98 12.68 9.38 -0.26
C PRO A 98 12.35 8.16 0.59
N ILE A 99 12.09 8.37 1.89
CA ILE A 99 11.75 7.30 2.83
C ILE A 99 10.33 6.79 2.58
N VAL A 100 9.36 7.68 2.32
CA VAL A 100 7.98 7.28 1.99
C VAL A 100 7.94 6.52 0.67
N ARG A 101 8.69 6.95 -0.35
CA ARG A 101 8.82 6.24 -1.62
C ARG A 101 9.45 4.86 -1.45
N LEU A 102 10.50 4.75 -0.63
CA LEU A 102 11.07 3.45 -0.28
C LEU A 102 10.07 2.57 0.46
N MET A 103 9.28 3.12 1.40
CA MET A 103 8.21 2.41 2.09
C MET A 103 7.17 1.84 1.10
N MET A 104 6.72 2.65 0.12
CA MET A 104 5.80 2.20 -0.93
C MET A 104 6.41 1.08 -1.77
N ALA A 105 7.68 1.20 -2.15
CA ALA A 105 8.39 0.18 -2.92
C ALA A 105 8.56 -1.14 -2.14
N LEU A 106 8.93 -1.07 -0.85
CA LEU A 106 8.96 -2.22 0.05
C LEU A 106 7.58 -2.87 0.18
N LYS A 107 6.51 -2.06 0.10
CA LYS A 107 5.16 -2.58 0.11
C LYS A 107 4.83 -3.36 -1.16
N ILE A 108 5.19 -2.83 -2.34
CA ILE A 108 5.11 -3.55 -3.62
C ILE A 108 5.87 -4.88 -3.55
N ILE A 109 7.12 -4.87 -3.10
CA ILE A 109 7.96 -6.08 -2.97
C ILE A 109 7.30 -7.12 -2.05
N SER A 110 6.79 -6.68 -0.90
CA SER A 110 6.14 -7.57 0.07
C SER A 110 4.83 -8.15 -0.44
N LEU A 111 3.95 -7.34 -1.04
CA LEU A 111 2.70 -7.79 -1.65
C LEU A 111 2.96 -8.72 -2.84
N GLY A 112 4.00 -8.41 -3.61
CA GLY A 112 4.44 -9.17 -4.78
C GLY A 112 4.80 -10.63 -4.48
N ARG A 113 5.08 -10.99 -3.21
CA ARG A 113 5.31 -12.38 -2.81
C ARG A 113 4.07 -13.27 -2.99
N GLY A 114 2.90 -12.69 -3.24
CA GLY A 114 1.66 -13.44 -3.53
C GLY A 114 1.14 -14.22 -2.32
N ALA A 115 1.37 -13.73 -1.10
CA ALA A 115 0.88 -14.33 0.13
C ALA A 115 -0.10 -13.42 0.90
N SER A 116 -0.37 -12.22 0.39
CA SER A 116 -1.23 -11.22 1.05
C SER A 116 -2.67 -11.22 0.54
N GLY A 117 -2.95 -11.85 -0.60
CA GLY A 117 -4.29 -11.89 -1.21
C GLY A 117 -4.82 -10.53 -1.67
N VAL A 118 -3.94 -9.55 -1.93
CA VAL A 118 -4.32 -8.27 -2.50
C VAL A 118 -4.64 -8.39 -3.99
N ARG A 119 -5.54 -7.53 -4.48
CA ARG A 119 -5.85 -7.43 -5.90
C ARG A 119 -4.68 -6.81 -6.65
N ARG A 120 -4.47 -7.24 -7.90
CA ARG A 120 -3.41 -6.74 -8.79
C ARG A 120 -3.40 -5.21 -8.91
N GLU A 121 -4.57 -4.60 -9.06
CA GLU A 121 -4.73 -3.15 -9.18
C GLU A 121 -4.15 -2.37 -8.00
N VAL A 122 -4.07 -2.96 -6.79
CA VAL A 122 -3.47 -2.30 -5.62
C VAL A 122 -1.97 -2.12 -5.80
N ILE A 123 -1.29 -3.13 -6.35
CA ILE A 123 0.14 -3.08 -6.64
C ILE A 123 0.39 -2.15 -7.84
N GLU A 124 -0.43 -2.26 -8.88
CA GLU A 124 -0.34 -1.38 -10.06
C GLU A 124 -0.53 0.10 -9.68
N GLN A 125 -1.48 0.42 -8.79
CA GLN A 125 -1.70 1.77 -8.29
C GLN A 125 -0.48 2.29 -7.51
N LEU A 126 0.13 1.50 -6.63
CA LEU A 126 1.36 1.89 -5.94
C LEU A 126 2.51 2.17 -6.91
N GLN A 127 2.70 1.31 -7.93
CA GLN A 127 3.70 1.53 -8.97
C GLN A 127 3.43 2.83 -9.72
N ALA A 128 2.18 3.06 -10.12
CA ALA A 128 1.76 4.26 -10.85
C ALA A 128 1.99 5.54 -10.02
N MET A 129 1.65 5.52 -8.72
CA MET A 129 1.94 6.64 -7.81
C MET A 129 3.44 6.95 -7.76
N ILE A 130 4.31 5.94 -7.60
CA ILE A 130 5.77 6.14 -7.59
C ILE A 130 6.27 6.71 -8.92
N ILE A 131 5.80 6.17 -10.06
CA ILE A 131 6.20 6.59 -11.41
C ILE A 131 5.76 8.04 -11.69
N ARG A 132 4.59 8.44 -11.16
CA ARG A 132 4.00 9.76 -11.35
C ARG A 132 4.42 10.78 -10.30
N GLY A 133 5.30 10.40 -9.37
CA GLY A 133 5.78 11.31 -8.32
C GLY A 133 4.73 11.66 -7.27
N VAL A 134 3.70 10.83 -7.10
CA VAL A 134 2.69 11.00 -6.05
C VAL A 134 3.18 10.35 -4.75
N CYS A 135 3.54 11.18 -3.77
CA CYS A 135 4.06 10.73 -2.49
C CYS A 135 3.10 11.09 -1.34
N PRO A 136 2.48 10.12 -0.64
CA PRO A 136 1.63 10.42 0.51
C PRO A 136 2.36 11.21 1.60
N LEU A 137 1.65 12.12 2.27
CA LEU A 137 2.16 12.72 3.50
C LEU A 137 1.96 11.76 4.66
N VAL A 138 3.07 11.29 5.23
CA VAL A 138 3.07 10.25 6.27
C VAL A 138 3.75 10.78 7.52
N PRO A 139 3.02 11.05 8.62
CA PRO A 139 3.62 11.52 9.86
C PRO A 139 4.64 10.52 10.44
N GLN A 140 5.73 11.03 11.04
CA GLN A 140 6.83 10.20 11.55
C GLN A 140 6.50 9.41 12.81
N GLN A 141 5.49 9.81 13.59
CA GLN A 141 5.16 9.22 14.89
C GLN A 141 3.76 8.60 14.88
N GLY A 142 3.53 7.59 15.71
CA GLY A 142 2.21 6.96 15.91
C GLY A 142 2.19 5.44 15.74
N SER A 143 3.23 4.85 15.15
CA SER A 143 3.43 3.39 15.17
C SER A 143 4.15 2.98 16.46
N VAL A 144 3.74 1.83 17.03
CA VAL A 144 4.44 1.14 18.13
C VAL A 144 5.26 -0.06 17.64
N GLY A 145 5.26 -0.33 16.32
CA GLY A 145 6.00 -1.43 15.70
C GLY A 145 5.55 -2.86 16.04
N ALA A 146 4.65 -3.05 17.03
CA ALA A 146 4.27 -4.37 17.54
C ALA A 146 3.39 -5.22 16.61
N SER A 147 2.55 -4.59 15.78
CA SER A 147 1.64 -5.27 14.82
C SER A 147 1.87 -4.80 13.38
N GLY A 148 3.08 -4.29 13.12
CA GLY A 148 3.43 -3.56 11.90
C GLY A 148 3.18 -2.05 12.01
N ASP A 149 3.56 -1.33 10.97
CA ASP A 149 3.49 0.13 10.90
C ASP A 149 2.11 0.64 10.47
N LEU A 150 1.09 0.28 11.25
CA LEU A 150 -0.31 0.54 10.92
C LEU A 150 -0.60 2.01 10.64
N ALA A 151 -0.16 2.92 11.53
CA ALA A 151 -0.43 4.35 11.35
C ALA A 151 0.24 4.94 10.09
N PRO A 152 1.56 4.73 9.85
CA PRO A 152 2.21 5.17 8.61
C PRO A 152 1.57 4.58 7.35
N LEU A 153 1.28 3.27 7.34
CA LEU A 153 0.68 2.59 6.20
C LEU A 153 -0.78 2.99 5.96
N ALA A 154 -1.52 3.36 7.01
CA ALA A 154 -2.87 3.89 6.88
C ALA A 154 -2.87 5.25 6.17
N HIS A 155 -1.96 6.16 6.54
CA HIS A 155 -1.80 7.45 5.85
C HIS A 155 -1.45 7.28 4.36
N MET A 156 -0.56 6.33 4.03
CA MET A 156 -0.27 5.96 2.64
C MET A 156 -1.53 5.45 1.91
N THR A 157 -2.25 4.52 2.55
CA THR A 157 -3.43 3.87 1.95
C THR A 157 -4.61 4.84 1.82
N ALA A 158 -4.73 5.84 2.71
CA ALA A 158 -5.74 6.88 2.61
C ALA A 158 -5.67 7.60 1.26
N VAL A 159 -4.46 7.95 0.80
CA VAL A 159 -4.26 8.57 -0.52
C VAL A 159 -4.73 7.65 -1.64
N MET A 160 -4.47 6.34 -1.55
CA MET A 160 -4.89 5.35 -2.55
C MET A 160 -6.42 5.26 -2.72
N ILE A 161 -7.19 5.68 -1.71
CA ILE A 161 -8.66 5.72 -1.74
C ILE A 161 -9.23 7.15 -1.89
N GLY A 162 -8.37 8.12 -2.23
CA GLY A 162 -8.75 9.52 -2.45
C GLY A 162 -8.87 10.37 -1.18
N GLU A 163 -8.49 9.83 -0.03
CA GLU A 163 -8.46 10.50 1.27
C GLU A 163 -7.06 11.02 1.60
N GLY A 164 -6.92 11.80 2.68
CA GLY A 164 -5.61 12.28 3.13
C GLY A 164 -4.98 13.30 2.19
N GLN A 165 -3.65 13.40 2.24
CA GLN A 165 -2.87 14.40 1.49
C GLN A 165 -1.60 13.76 0.90
N ALA A 166 -1.14 14.28 -0.23
CA ALA A 166 0.09 13.85 -0.87
C ALA A 166 0.86 15.05 -1.40
N LEU A 167 2.17 14.86 -1.53
CA LEU A 167 3.07 15.73 -2.26
C LEU A 167 3.05 15.32 -3.74
N VAL A 168 2.78 16.28 -4.62
CA VAL A 168 2.84 16.15 -6.08
C VAL A 168 3.55 17.39 -6.63
N ASP A 169 4.62 17.22 -7.39
CA ASP A 169 5.43 18.31 -7.95
C ASP A 169 5.83 19.39 -6.91
N GLY A 170 6.15 18.95 -5.69
CA GLY A 170 6.54 19.84 -4.59
C GLY A 170 5.38 20.56 -3.89
N GLN A 171 4.14 20.31 -4.28
CA GLN A 171 2.94 20.89 -3.67
C GLN A 171 2.13 19.84 -2.90
N THR A 172 1.64 20.23 -1.72
CA THR A 172 0.71 19.40 -0.95
C THR A 172 -0.70 19.57 -1.52
N VAL A 173 -1.28 18.47 -2.00
CA VAL A 173 -2.64 18.43 -2.55
C VAL A 173 -3.49 17.37 -1.84
N PRO A 174 -4.84 17.49 -1.86
CA PRO A 174 -5.73 16.45 -1.35
C PRO A 174 -5.56 15.13 -2.10
N GLY A 175 -5.77 13.99 -1.41
CA GLY A 175 -5.58 12.65 -2.00
C GLY A 175 -6.37 12.42 -3.30
N ARG A 176 -7.61 12.91 -3.38
CA ARG A 176 -8.42 12.83 -4.63
C ARG A 176 -7.74 13.51 -5.82
N GLU A 177 -7.08 14.64 -5.57
CA GLU A 177 -6.42 15.45 -6.60
C GLU A 177 -5.10 14.80 -6.98
N ALA A 178 -4.37 14.28 -5.99
CA ALA A 178 -3.18 13.47 -6.21
C ALA A 178 -3.45 12.25 -7.08
N LEU A 179 -4.56 11.52 -6.85
CA LEU A 179 -4.93 10.37 -7.67
C LEU A 179 -5.30 10.76 -9.11
N ALA A 180 -5.92 11.92 -9.32
CA ALA A 180 -6.20 12.41 -10.67
C ALA A 180 -4.90 12.65 -11.48
N ALA A 181 -3.78 12.93 -10.82
CA ALA A 181 -2.47 13.03 -11.47
C ALA A 181 -1.85 11.66 -11.84
N VAL A 182 -2.36 10.56 -11.26
CA VAL A 182 -1.87 9.19 -11.54
C VAL A 182 -2.47 8.65 -12.85
N GLY A 183 -3.73 9.00 -13.13
CA GLY A 183 -4.53 8.54 -14.27
C GLY A 183 -5.89 8.01 -13.85
#